data_AF-A0A164QHQ8-F1
#
_entry.id   AF-A0A164QHQ8-F1
#
_cell.length_a   1.000
_cell.length_b   1.000
_cell.length_c   1.000
_cell.angle_alpha   90.00
_cell.angle_beta   90.00
_cell.angle_gamma   90.00
#
_symmetry.space_group_name_H-M   'P 1'
#
loop_
_entity.id
_entity.type
_entity.pdbx_description
1 polymer ?
#
loop_
_entity_poly.entity_id
_entity_poly.type
_entity_poly.pdbx_seq_one_letter_code
_entity_poly.pdbx_strand_id
1 'polypeptide(L)'
;MPIKIPNFRTQLEREVWDRLHPAKLAHIMNAFMGEGFAAKGAVKTANPPIKDGMVYTLNLLKKIITEDYDRGRRSQLSLIPTLLLRIRALFRIYYNWQVTEERTADLKYCDFDDVGDVSIPLHELGLTLQLDRRRLKAVIDAGGAEFERVVLDMAPDIGPWREAAMNYEDELRKSEEADDGDRDDAQDLQDKADEDLAAYATVWFYGDLHVAFIMGTPTTEDEKRRAKKALKRLVFWSCNKKMRLIFGDCLTDSMRSIYGTPELLVKFCQVGGLAALIGDCNNSACKGLCENAALSLPDAAWDRQTKRSLFDATQSLQELTEWHDNEKHLDIFTSACYNIYKRYGAEPFERAYRNEDWSDPVIFHYIARQLKKEGVSPKTKAEWRGILRDYENLPRAVEDKYRWSNLNVSGQWDCIEIYGCDNDDCPEQAELIRLREARVKGVRDAQVEERLDDWGRKLKSCACHSVAYCSTDCQKAAWRSHKPKCNRGRQDVIKV
;
A
#
# COMPACT_ATOMS: atom_id res chain seq x y z
N MET A 1 10.98 9.39 26.20
CA MET A 1 10.51 10.44 27.13
C MET A 1 9.02 10.23 27.39
N PRO A 2 8.51 10.34 28.63
CA PRO A 2 7.08 10.21 28.88
C PRO A 2 6.31 11.44 28.35
N ILE A 3 5.34 11.22 27.47
CA ILE A 3 4.40 12.27 27.03
C ILE A 3 3.49 12.61 28.22
N LYS A 4 3.55 13.85 28.71
CA LYS A 4 2.66 14.31 29.79
C LYS A 4 1.21 14.31 29.30
N ILE A 5 0.32 13.63 30.03
CA ILE A 5 -1.13 13.69 29.79
C ILE A 5 -1.61 15.12 30.11
N PRO A 6 -2.20 15.85 29.15
CA PRO A 6 -2.74 17.18 29.39
C PRO A 6 -3.95 17.16 30.34
N ASN A 7 -4.23 18.29 30.98
CA ASN A 7 -5.50 18.49 31.66
C ASN A 7 -6.56 18.91 30.63
N PHE A 8 -7.46 18.00 30.29
CA PHE A 8 -8.51 18.22 29.28
C PHE A 8 -9.69 19.00 29.85
N ARG A 9 -10.13 20.03 29.13
CA ARG A 9 -11.28 20.89 29.48
C ARG A 9 -12.59 20.36 28.89
N THR A 10 -12.53 19.59 27.81
CA THR A 10 -13.69 19.03 27.13
C THR A 10 -13.49 17.56 26.76
N GLN A 11 -14.58 16.84 26.50
CA GLN A 11 -14.53 15.47 25.97
C GLN A 11 -13.87 15.45 24.58
N LEU A 12 -14.16 16.44 23.73
CA LEU A 12 -13.55 16.60 22.41
C LEU A 12 -12.02 16.68 22.50
N GLU A 13 -11.49 17.50 23.41
CA GLU A 13 -10.02 17.61 23.60
C GLU A 13 -9.38 16.29 24.01
N ARG A 14 -10.07 15.49 24.83
CA ARG A 14 -9.60 14.16 25.22
C ARG A 14 -9.59 13.20 24.04
N GLU A 15 -10.69 13.12 23.30
CA GLU A 15 -10.82 12.23 22.15
C GLU A 15 -9.82 12.58 21.03
N VAL A 16 -9.62 13.87 20.75
CA VAL A 16 -8.60 14.33 19.81
C VAL A 16 -7.21 13.93 20.30
N TRP A 17 -6.90 14.09 21.59
CA TRP A 17 -5.61 13.70 22.13
C TRP A 17 -5.36 12.18 22.05
N ASP A 18 -6.35 11.37 22.42
CA ASP A 18 -6.27 9.90 22.36
C ASP A 18 -6.04 9.42 20.93
N ARG A 19 -6.70 10.08 19.96
CA ARG A 19 -6.52 9.81 18.53
C ARG A 19 -5.15 10.23 18.01
N LEU A 20 -4.64 11.38 18.45
CA LEU A 20 -3.37 11.97 18.02
C LEU A 20 -2.14 11.32 18.70
N HIS A 21 -2.34 10.60 19.81
CA HIS A 21 -1.26 10.05 20.62
C HIS A 21 -0.31 9.12 19.85
N PRO A 22 -0.78 8.16 19.02
CA PRO A 22 0.10 7.30 18.23
C PRO A 22 0.98 8.08 17.25
N ALA A 23 0.43 9.07 16.55
CA ALA A 23 1.19 9.93 15.64
C ALA A 23 2.31 10.69 16.36
N LYS A 24 2.06 11.19 17.58
CA LYS A 24 3.09 11.84 18.40
C LYS A 24 4.19 10.89 18.85
N LEU A 25 3.84 9.66 19.23
CA LEU A 25 4.82 8.64 19.58
C LEU A 25 5.68 8.25 18.38
N ALA A 26 5.05 8.03 17.22
CA ALA A 26 5.75 7.71 15.98
C ALA A 26 6.74 8.81 15.58
N HIS A 27 6.34 10.08 15.66
CA HIS A 27 7.24 11.21 15.40
C HIS A 27 8.43 11.25 16.37
N ILE A 28 8.22 11.00 17.68
CA ILE A 28 9.33 10.93 18.65
C ILE A 28 10.30 9.81 18.27
N MET A 29 9.79 8.63 17.88
CA MET A 29 10.65 7.51 17.45
C MET A 29 11.42 7.86 16.16
N ASN A 30 10.75 8.48 15.19
CA ASN A 30 11.36 8.95 13.95
C ASN A 30 12.46 9.99 14.21
N ALA A 31 12.28 10.87 15.21
CA ALA A 31 13.31 11.84 15.60
C ALA A 31 14.58 11.18 16.16
N PHE A 32 14.47 9.98 16.74
CA PHE A 32 15.65 9.21 17.14
C PHE A 32 16.33 8.52 15.96
N MET A 33 15.59 8.13 14.92
CA MET A 33 16.13 7.41 13.75
C MET A 33 16.56 8.35 12.61
N GLY A 34 16.08 9.60 12.59
CA GLY A 34 16.43 10.59 11.57
C GLY A 34 15.63 10.50 10.27
N GLU A 35 14.46 9.87 10.28
CA GLU A 35 13.68 9.54 9.08
C GLU A 35 12.25 10.15 9.11
N GLY A 36 11.57 10.18 7.95
CA GLY A 36 10.15 10.55 7.84
C GLY A 36 9.83 11.95 8.36
N PHE A 37 8.86 12.07 9.28
CA PHE A 37 8.45 13.36 9.85
C PHE A 37 9.48 14.05 10.76
N ALA A 38 10.63 13.43 11.00
CA ALA A 38 11.76 14.10 11.64
C ALA A 38 12.65 14.85 10.65
N ALA A 39 12.31 14.83 9.35
CA ALA A 39 12.99 15.62 8.33
C ALA A 39 13.03 17.09 8.75
N LYS A 40 14.24 17.65 8.81
CA LYS A 40 14.48 19.01 9.27
C LYS A 40 13.96 20.01 8.26
N GLY A 41 13.37 21.09 8.75
CA GLY A 41 13.00 22.22 7.92
C GLY A 41 14.21 22.89 7.29
N ALA A 42 13.96 23.58 6.18
CA ALA A 42 15.00 24.27 5.42
C ALA A 42 15.51 25.54 6.13
N VAL A 43 14.65 26.16 6.94
CA VAL A 43 14.85 27.47 7.55
C VAL A 43 14.40 27.41 8.99
N LYS A 44 15.22 27.94 9.90
CA LYS A 44 14.88 27.99 11.32
C LYS A 44 13.60 28.78 11.54
N THR A 45 12.78 28.31 12.47
CA THR A 45 11.56 29.01 12.89
C THR A 45 11.89 30.41 13.40
N ALA A 46 11.22 31.43 12.85
CA ALA A 46 11.38 32.82 13.29
C ALA A 46 10.49 33.14 14.50
N ASN A 47 10.94 34.07 15.36
CA ASN A 47 10.13 34.62 16.44
C ASN A 47 10.15 36.16 16.38
N PRO A 48 9.05 36.83 15.96
CA PRO A 48 7.76 36.24 15.56
C PRO A 48 7.81 35.46 14.23
N PRO A 49 6.85 34.56 13.95
CA PRO A 49 6.78 33.82 12.69
C PRO A 49 6.72 34.75 11.47
N ILE A 50 7.28 34.29 10.34
CA ILE A 50 7.31 35.09 9.11
C ILE A 50 5.87 35.21 8.59
N LYS A 51 5.43 36.44 8.29
CA LYS A 51 4.09 36.67 7.72
C LYS A 51 3.94 35.85 6.43
N ASP A 52 2.82 35.13 6.32
CA ASP A 52 2.52 34.20 5.23
C ASP A 52 3.51 33.01 5.10
N GLY A 53 4.37 32.81 6.11
CA GLY A 53 5.18 31.61 6.30
C GLY A 53 4.36 30.41 6.79
N MET A 54 4.99 29.25 6.86
CA MET A 54 4.36 27.98 7.24
C MET A 54 3.82 28.07 8.68
N VAL A 55 4.67 28.46 9.64
CA VAL A 55 4.27 28.52 11.05
C VAL A 55 3.22 29.61 11.27
N TYR A 56 3.31 30.75 10.60
CA TYR A 56 2.27 31.78 10.65
C TYR A 56 0.91 31.26 10.14
N THR A 57 0.92 30.63 8.96
CA THR A 57 -0.29 30.12 8.30
C THR A 57 -0.96 29.05 9.14
N LEU A 58 -0.18 28.12 9.68
CA LEU A 58 -0.65 27.03 10.55
C LEU A 58 -1.21 27.56 11.87
N ASN A 59 -0.52 28.50 12.52
CA ASN A 59 -1.00 29.10 13.77
C ASN A 59 -2.30 29.87 13.57
N LEU A 60 -2.43 30.59 12.44
CA LEU A 60 -3.67 31.27 12.10
C LEU A 60 -4.81 30.28 11.83
N LEU A 61 -4.54 29.20 11.09
CA LEU A 61 -5.51 28.14 10.84
C LEU A 61 -5.98 27.49 12.16
N LYS A 62 -5.04 27.15 13.04
CA LYS A 62 -5.32 26.59 14.37
C LYS A 62 -6.18 27.52 15.21
N LYS A 63 -5.80 28.80 15.31
CA LYS A 63 -6.56 29.83 16.03
C LYS A 63 -8.00 29.93 15.52
N ILE A 64 -8.22 29.94 14.20
CA ILE A 64 -9.54 30.05 13.59
C ILE A 64 -10.43 28.85 13.95
N ILE A 65 -9.91 27.62 13.77
CA ILE A 65 -10.66 26.37 13.98
C ILE A 65 -10.93 26.09 15.46
N THR A 66 -10.02 26.51 16.35
CA THR A 66 -10.12 26.22 17.78
C THR A 66 -10.54 27.45 18.56
N GLU A 67 -9.60 28.32 18.91
CA GLU A 67 -9.80 29.43 19.84
C GLU A 67 -10.90 30.42 19.45
N ASP A 68 -10.94 30.83 18.18
CA ASP A 68 -11.91 31.82 17.69
C ASP A 68 -13.30 31.20 17.62
N TYR A 69 -13.41 29.97 17.13
CA TYR A 69 -14.67 29.23 17.10
C TYR A 69 -15.28 29.05 18.49
N ASP A 70 -14.47 28.63 19.47
CA ASP A 70 -14.90 28.41 20.86
C ASP A 70 -15.34 29.73 21.54
N ARG A 71 -14.78 30.87 21.13
CA ARG A 71 -15.19 32.21 21.57
C ARG A 71 -16.35 32.79 20.76
N GLY A 72 -16.94 32.02 19.84
CA GLY A 72 -18.05 32.47 18.98
C GLY A 72 -17.64 33.42 17.84
N ARG A 73 -16.34 33.61 17.59
CA ARG A 73 -15.82 34.46 16.51
C ARG A 73 -15.72 33.66 15.21
N ARG A 74 -16.75 33.76 14.36
CA ARG A 74 -16.88 32.97 13.12
C ARG A 74 -16.50 33.69 11.83
N SER A 75 -16.19 34.99 11.89
CA SER A 75 -15.95 35.82 10.70
C SER A 75 -14.73 35.41 9.88
N GLN A 76 -13.78 34.67 10.46
CA GLN A 76 -12.54 34.25 9.79
C GLN A 76 -12.60 32.83 9.21
N LEU A 77 -13.69 32.09 9.39
CA LEU A 77 -13.83 30.71 8.87
C LEU A 77 -13.70 30.66 7.34
N SER A 78 -14.08 31.72 6.63
CA SER A 78 -13.94 31.82 5.17
C SER A 78 -12.47 31.87 4.68
N LEU A 79 -11.50 32.12 5.57
CA LEU A 79 -10.06 32.14 5.22
C LEU A 79 -9.45 30.74 5.16
N ILE A 80 -10.09 29.73 5.76
CA ILE A 80 -9.55 28.37 5.87
C ILE A 80 -9.08 27.80 4.53
N PRO A 81 -9.84 27.89 3.42
CA PRO A 81 -9.40 27.33 2.14
C PRO A 81 -8.09 27.95 1.64
N THR A 82 -7.94 29.27 1.77
CA THR A 82 -6.71 29.98 1.36
C THR A 82 -5.51 29.57 2.22
N LEU A 83 -5.71 29.38 3.53
CA LEU A 83 -4.65 28.91 4.43
C LEU A 83 -4.20 27.48 4.09
N LEU A 84 -5.13 26.58 3.76
CA LEU A 84 -4.82 25.22 3.33
C LEU A 84 -4.04 25.19 2.01
N LEU A 85 -4.44 26.02 1.04
CA LEU A 85 -3.70 26.18 -0.22
C LEU A 85 -2.29 26.71 0.02
N ARG A 86 -2.12 27.66 0.95
CA ARG A 86 -0.81 28.20 1.29
C ARG A 86 0.09 27.15 1.94
N ILE A 87 -0.41 26.37 2.89
CA ILE A 87 0.33 25.26 3.51
C ILE A 87 0.78 24.27 2.45
N ARG A 88 -0.13 23.87 1.55
CA ARG A 88 0.20 22.95 0.44
C ARG A 88 1.29 23.52 -0.47
N ALA A 89 1.19 24.79 -0.86
CA ALA A 89 2.21 25.45 -1.69
C ALA A 89 3.58 25.49 -1.00
N LEU A 90 3.61 25.77 0.31
CA LEU A 90 4.85 25.80 1.09
C LEU A 90 5.48 24.40 1.24
N PHE A 91 4.69 23.36 1.45
CA PHE A 91 5.21 21.99 1.40
C PHE A 91 5.77 21.64 0.03
N ARG A 92 5.09 22.02 -1.06
CA ARG A 92 5.62 21.78 -2.42
C ARG A 92 6.95 22.48 -2.65
N ILE A 93 7.11 23.72 -2.19
CA ILE A 93 8.38 24.46 -2.23
C ILE A 93 9.46 23.72 -1.44
N TYR A 94 9.15 23.30 -0.21
CA TYR A 94 10.07 22.56 0.64
C TYR A 94 10.50 21.22 0.02
N TYR A 95 9.56 20.40 -0.44
CA TYR A 95 9.88 19.08 -0.99
C TYR A 95 10.51 19.15 -2.39
N ASN A 96 10.24 20.18 -3.20
CA ASN A 96 11.03 20.42 -4.39
C ASN A 96 12.50 20.65 -4.02
N TRP A 97 12.76 21.50 -3.02
CA TRP A 97 14.12 21.72 -2.54
C TRP A 97 14.74 20.46 -1.92
N GLN A 98 13.99 19.65 -1.18
CA GLN A 98 14.51 18.39 -0.64
C GLN A 98 14.99 17.47 -1.76
N VAL A 99 14.16 17.26 -2.78
CA VAL A 99 14.45 16.31 -3.86
C VAL A 99 15.49 16.85 -4.86
N THR A 100 15.52 18.15 -5.15
CA THR A 100 16.40 18.72 -6.19
C THR A 100 17.60 19.48 -5.65
N GLU A 101 17.64 19.78 -4.35
CA GLU A 101 18.58 20.69 -3.70
C GLU A 101 18.54 22.15 -4.23
N GLU A 102 17.63 22.47 -5.16
CA GLU A 102 17.52 23.78 -5.77
C GLU A 102 16.83 24.78 -4.84
N ARG A 103 17.54 25.86 -4.49
CA ARG A 103 17.01 26.90 -3.61
C ARG A 103 16.20 27.92 -4.38
N THR A 104 14.97 28.17 -3.93
CA THR A 104 14.12 29.25 -4.43
C THR A 104 14.01 30.39 -3.40
N ALA A 105 13.66 31.59 -3.84
CA ALA A 105 13.49 32.75 -2.96
C ALA A 105 12.37 32.55 -1.91
N ASP A 106 11.42 31.65 -2.19
CA ASP A 106 10.28 31.37 -1.32
C ASP A 106 10.60 30.34 -0.23
N LEU A 107 11.75 29.66 -0.28
CA LEU A 107 12.17 28.71 0.75
C LEU A 107 12.24 29.35 2.15
N LYS A 108 12.48 30.67 2.21
CA LYS A 108 12.43 31.47 3.46
C LYS A 108 11.08 31.41 4.19
N TYR A 109 9.99 31.08 3.49
CA TYR A 109 8.65 30.94 4.08
C TYR A 109 8.36 29.53 4.60
N CYS A 110 9.26 28.57 4.38
CA CYS A 110 9.17 27.22 4.95
C CYS A 110 9.81 27.20 6.35
N ASP A 111 9.31 28.06 7.25
CA ASP A 111 9.87 28.40 8.56
C ASP A 111 9.41 27.47 9.69
N PHE A 112 9.74 26.18 9.61
CA PHE A 112 9.45 25.15 10.63
C PHE A 112 10.73 24.37 10.98
N ASP A 113 10.80 23.75 12.16
CA ASP A 113 12.01 23.03 12.59
C ASP A 113 12.02 21.59 12.06
N ASP A 114 10.87 20.92 12.06
CA ASP A 114 10.66 19.63 11.39
C ASP A 114 9.28 19.49 10.75
N VAL A 115 9.11 18.51 9.85
CA VAL A 115 7.84 18.27 9.15
C VAL A 115 6.70 17.90 10.11
N GLY A 116 7.03 17.28 11.26
CA GLY A 116 6.09 16.94 12.32
C GLY A 116 5.44 18.16 12.96
N ASP A 117 6.17 19.28 13.11
CA ASP A 117 5.67 20.56 13.61
C ASP A 117 4.51 21.13 12.77
N VAL A 118 4.37 20.67 11.52
CA VAL A 118 3.29 21.07 10.63
C VAL A 118 2.24 19.97 10.53
N SER A 119 2.67 18.73 10.31
CA SER A 119 1.79 17.61 9.98
C SER A 119 0.95 17.16 11.19
N ILE A 120 1.53 17.13 12.40
CA ILE A 120 0.80 16.74 13.61
C ILE A 120 -0.28 17.77 13.97
N PRO A 121 -0.01 19.09 13.95
CA PRO A 121 -1.09 20.07 14.14
C PRO A 121 -2.15 20.01 13.03
N LEU A 122 -1.79 19.72 11.78
CA LEU A 122 -2.78 19.47 10.73
C LEU A 122 -3.69 18.28 11.09
N HIS A 123 -3.14 17.18 11.59
CA HIS A 123 -3.93 16.05 12.08
C HIS A 123 -4.83 16.44 13.27
N GLU A 124 -4.31 17.20 14.24
CA GLU A 124 -5.11 17.72 15.38
C GLU A 124 -6.34 18.51 14.90
N LEU A 125 -6.14 19.37 13.89
CA LEU A 125 -7.21 20.19 13.32
C LEU A 125 -8.20 19.37 12.49
N GLY A 126 -7.71 18.39 11.74
CA GLY A 126 -8.53 17.41 11.02
C GLY A 126 -9.45 16.64 11.97
N LEU A 127 -8.88 16.01 12.99
CA LEU A 127 -9.61 15.30 14.06
C LEU A 127 -10.61 16.19 14.78
N THR A 128 -10.24 17.45 15.07
CA THR A 128 -11.15 18.42 15.71
C THR A 128 -12.40 18.64 14.87
N LEU A 129 -12.24 18.80 13.55
CA LEU A 129 -13.36 18.95 12.63
C LEU A 129 -14.12 17.64 12.40
N GLN A 130 -13.42 16.51 12.44
CA GLN A 130 -14.02 15.18 12.30
C GLN A 130 -14.96 14.85 13.46
N LEU A 131 -14.54 15.17 14.69
CA LEU A 131 -15.28 14.85 15.90
C LEU A 131 -16.32 15.92 16.29
N ASP A 132 -16.18 17.17 15.80
CA ASP A 132 -17.16 18.25 15.99
C ASP A 132 -17.92 18.59 14.69
N ARG A 133 -19.01 17.85 14.42
CA ARG A 133 -19.86 18.05 13.23
C ARG A 133 -20.43 19.47 13.13
N ARG A 134 -20.71 20.15 14.26
CA ARG A 134 -21.26 21.52 14.24
C ARG A 134 -20.21 22.51 13.74
N ARG A 135 -18.96 22.33 14.18
CA ARG A 135 -17.81 23.13 13.75
C ARG A 135 -17.48 22.90 12.29
N LEU A 136 -17.41 21.64 11.84
CA LEU A 136 -17.24 21.33 10.42
C LEU A 136 -18.34 21.95 9.56
N LYS A 137 -19.61 21.87 10.00
CA LYS A 137 -20.70 22.52 9.30
C LYS A 137 -20.50 24.04 9.19
N ALA A 138 -20.08 24.71 10.26
CA ALA A 138 -19.82 26.14 10.22
C ALA A 138 -18.67 26.51 9.26
N VAL A 139 -17.62 25.69 9.20
CA VAL A 139 -16.52 25.84 8.24
C VAL A 139 -17.01 25.71 6.80
N ILE A 140 -17.82 24.69 6.52
CA ILE A 140 -18.41 24.47 5.19
C ILE A 140 -19.32 25.64 4.80
N ASP A 141 -20.18 26.09 5.70
CA ASP A 141 -21.13 27.17 5.44
C ASP A 141 -20.39 28.50 5.17
N ALA A 142 -19.28 28.76 5.86
CA ALA A 142 -18.50 29.99 5.69
C ALA A 142 -17.52 29.94 4.50
N GLY A 143 -16.88 28.80 4.25
CA GLY A 143 -15.94 28.61 3.15
C GLY A 143 -16.60 28.28 1.80
N GLY A 144 -17.86 27.84 1.82
CA GLY A 144 -18.67 27.60 0.64
C GLY A 144 -18.04 26.62 -0.35
N ALA A 145 -18.21 26.91 -1.65
CA ALA A 145 -17.70 26.08 -2.74
C ALA A 145 -16.17 25.95 -2.74
N GLU A 146 -15.46 26.97 -2.24
CA GLU A 146 -13.99 26.96 -2.24
C GLU A 146 -13.44 25.98 -1.21
N PHE A 147 -14.04 25.89 -0.01
CA PHE A 147 -13.67 24.87 0.96
C PHE A 147 -13.88 23.46 0.40
N GLU A 148 -15.03 23.24 -0.25
CA GLU A 148 -15.30 21.97 -0.88
C GLU A 148 -14.31 21.65 -2.01
N ARG A 149 -13.97 22.64 -2.86
CA ARG A 149 -12.99 22.46 -3.92
C ARG A 149 -11.65 21.98 -3.37
N VAL A 150 -11.14 22.66 -2.34
CA VAL A 150 -9.84 22.37 -1.72
C VAL A 150 -9.82 20.99 -1.06
N VAL A 151 -10.89 20.62 -0.34
CA VAL A 151 -10.90 19.37 0.45
C VAL A 151 -11.33 18.15 -0.37
N LEU A 152 -12.31 18.29 -1.27
CA LEU A 152 -12.94 17.16 -1.95
C LEU A 152 -12.58 17.05 -3.44
N ASP A 153 -12.23 18.13 -4.12
CA ASP A 153 -12.07 18.10 -5.58
C ASP A 153 -10.60 18.19 -6.02
N MET A 154 -9.74 18.90 -5.29
CA MET A 154 -8.32 18.97 -5.60
C MET A 154 -7.65 17.60 -5.44
N ALA A 155 -6.80 17.21 -6.41
CA ALA A 155 -5.96 16.02 -6.31
C ALA A 155 -4.91 16.19 -5.20
N PRO A 156 -4.45 15.12 -4.54
CA PRO A 156 -3.34 15.20 -3.59
C PRO A 156 -2.07 15.74 -4.26
N ASP A 157 -1.19 16.38 -3.49
CA ASP A 157 0.10 16.88 -4.00
C ASP A 157 1.15 15.77 -3.92
N ILE A 158 1.17 14.88 -4.91
CA ILE A 158 2.16 13.79 -4.93
C ILE A 158 3.52 14.25 -5.49
N GLY A 159 3.57 15.40 -6.14
CA GLY A 159 4.80 15.97 -6.68
C GLY A 159 5.23 15.37 -8.03
N PRO A 160 6.02 16.13 -8.81
CA PRO A 160 6.40 15.74 -10.17
C PRO A 160 7.35 14.53 -10.21
N TRP A 161 8.21 14.35 -9.20
CA TRP A 161 9.15 13.23 -9.13
C TRP A 161 8.43 11.90 -8.87
N ARG A 162 7.44 11.88 -7.97
CA ARG A 162 6.59 10.69 -7.78
C ARG A 162 5.75 10.41 -9.02
N GLU A 163 5.19 11.43 -9.67
CA GLU A 163 4.48 11.24 -10.94
C GLU A 163 5.39 10.62 -12.01
N ALA A 164 6.64 11.10 -12.12
CA ALA A 164 7.62 10.56 -13.05
C ALA A 164 7.99 9.11 -12.72
N ALA A 165 8.31 8.81 -11.45
CA ALA A 165 8.63 7.46 -11.00
C ALA A 165 7.48 6.47 -11.27
N MET A 166 6.25 6.84 -10.90
CA MET A 166 5.07 6.02 -11.11
C MET A 166 4.81 5.75 -12.60
N ASN A 167 5.02 6.75 -13.46
CA ASN A 167 4.86 6.59 -14.91
C ASN A 167 5.95 5.70 -15.51
N TYR A 168 7.20 5.90 -15.10
CA TYR A 168 8.34 5.11 -15.56
C TYR A 168 8.19 3.63 -15.17
N GLU A 169 7.78 3.35 -13.92
CA GLU A 169 7.47 1.99 -13.46
C GLU A 169 6.32 1.36 -14.27
N ASP A 170 5.26 2.13 -14.59
CA ASP A 170 4.14 1.66 -15.40
C ASP A 170 4.51 1.38 -16.85
N GLU A 171 5.51 2.06 -17.39
CA GLU A 171 6.08 1.80 -18.72
C GLU A 171 6.96 0.56 -18.68
N LEU A 172 7.83 0.46 -17.68
CA LEU A 172 8.74 -0.66 -17.47
C LEU A 172 7.99 -1.97 -17.32
N ARG A 173 6.94 -2.01 -16.50
CA ARG A 173 6.10 -3.20 -16.29
C ARG A 173 5.44 -3.71 -17.58
N LYS A 174 5.19 -2.82 -18.55
CA LYS A 174 4.58 -3.18 -19.84
C LYS A 174 5.63 -3.54 -20.89
N SER A 175 6.91 -3.29 -20.62
CA SER A 175 8.00 -3.56 -21.55
C SER A 175 8.37 -5.04 -21.52
N GLU A 176 8.31 -5.69 -22.68
CA GLU A 176 8.81 -7.07 -22.86
C GLU A 176 10.34 -7.10 -23.04
N GLU A 177 10.97 -5.94 -23.12
CA GLU A 177 12.41 -5.76 -23.33
C GLU A 177 13.09 -5.04 -22.16
N ALA A 178 12.39 -4.84 -21.05
CA ALA A 178 13.00 -4.33 -19.83
C ALA A 178 14.19 -5.22 -19.43
N ASP A 179 15.29 -4.60 -19.07
CA ASP A 179 16.47 -5.26 -18.53
C ASP A 179 16.75 -4.77 -17.09
N ASP A 180 17.81 -5.30 -16.48
CA ASP A 180 18.20 -4.93 -15.12
C ASP A 180 18.61 -3.45 -15.01
N GLY A 181 19.19 -2.87 -16.06
CA GLY A 181 19.56 -1.45 -16.08
C GLY A 181 18.33 -0.54 -16.03
N ASP A 182 17.29 -0.86 -16.80
CA ASP A 182 16.03 -0.12 -16.75
C ASP A 182 15.35 -0.22 -15.35
N ARG A 183 15.54 -1.35 -14.65
CA ARG A 183 15.01 -1.55 -13.27
C ARG A 183 15.81 -0.78 -12.23
N ASP A 184 17.13 -0.76 -12.37
CA ASP A 184 18.01 0.04 -11.51
C ASP A 184 17.68 1.53 -11.68
N ASP A 185 17.51 2.01 -12.91
CA ASP A 185 17.08 3.39 -13.20
C ASP A 185 15.71 3.71 -12.58
N ALA A 186 14.77 2.76 -12.62
CA ALA A 186 13.46 2.91 -11.98
C ALA A 186 13.56 2.99 -10.46
N GLN A 187 14.42 2.17 -9.86
CA GLN A 187 14.67 2.17 -8.42
C GLN A 187 15.32 3.48 -7.99
N ASP A 188 16.35 3.96 -8.69
CA ASP A 188 17.02 5.23 -8.41
C ASP A 188 16.05 6.41 -8.49
N LEU A 189 15.16 6.41 -9.49
CA LEU A 189 14.12 7.42 -9.63
C LEU A 189 13.09 7.33 -8.50
N GLN A 190 12.71 6.12 -8.09
CA GLN A 190 11.76 5.87 -7.01
C GLN A 190 12.34 6.29 -5.65
N ASP A 191 13.59 5.94 -5.35
CA ASP A 191 14.29 6.33 -4.12
C ASP A 191 14.32 7.85 -3.97
N LYS A 192 14.64 8.55 -5.05
CA LYS A 192 14.62 10.01 -5.10
C LYS A 192 13.20 10.58 -4.94
N ALA A 193 12.21 9.93 -5.56
CA ALA A 193 10.82 10.32 -5.42
C ALA A 193 10.28 10.09 -4.00
N ASP A 194 10.83 9.12 -3.25
CA ASP A 194 10.41 8.79 -1.90
C ASP A 194 10.78 9.84 -0.85
N GLU A 195 11.73 10.72 -1.15
CA GLU A 195 12.03 11.92 -0.35
C GLU A 195 10.87 12.95 -0.37
N ASP A 196 10.00 12.90 -1.38
CA ASP A 196 8.84 13.80 -1.48
C ASP A 196 7.68 13.33 -0.59
N LEU A 197 7.60 13.87 0.62
CA LEU A 197 6.56 13.48 1.59
C LEU A 197 5.42 14.51 1.68
N ALA A 198 5.21 15.37 0.68
CA ALA A 198 4.18 16.42 0.74
C ALA A 198 2.75 15.85 0.89
N ALA A 199 2.39 14.85 0.09
CA ALA A 199 1.12 14.15 0.18
C ALA A 199 0.99 13.41 1.52
N TYR A 200 2.05 12.71 1.94
CA TYR A 200 2.12 11.97 3.20
C TYR A 200 1.87 12.89 4.41
N ALA A 201 2.53 14.05 4.45
CA ALA A 201 2.40 15.06 5.50
C ALA A 201 1.01 15.70 5.60
N THR A 202 0.34 15.88 4.46
CA THR A 202 -0.95 16.58 4.39
C THR A 202 -2.16 15.66 4.48
N VAL A 203 -2.00 14.35 4.24
CA VAL A 203 -3.13 13.42 4.18
C VAL A 203 -3.89 13.31 5.48
N TRP A 204 -3.27 13.52 6.64
CA TRP A 204 -3.98 13.50 7.92
C TRP A 204 -5.19 14.45 7.92
N PHE A 205 -4.98 15.74 7.61
CA PHE A 205 -6.08 16.71 7.60
C PHE A 205 -7.17 16.34 6.58
N TYR A 206 -6.78 15.98 5.35
CA TYR A 206 -7.75 15.68 4.29
C TYR A 206 -8.48 14.35 4.53
N GLY A 207 -7.76 13.34 5.01
CA GLY A 207 -8.28 12.04 5.38
C GLY A 207 -9.28 12.14 6.53
N ASP A 208 -8.93 12.86 7.59
CA ASP A 208 -9.83 13.12 8.72
C ASP A 208 -11.14 13.78 8.25
N LEU A 209 -11.04 14.78 7.37
CA LEU A 209 -12.22 15.45 6.80
C LEU A 209 -13.03 14.51 5.90
N HIS A 210 -12.39 13.68 5.08
CA HIS A 210 -13.11 12.68 4.29
C HIS A 210 -13.86 11.69 5.17
N VAL A 211 -13.27 11.26 6.28
CA VAL A 211 -13.92 10.40 7.25
C VAL A 211 -15.07 11.15 7.95
N ALA A 212 -14.88 12.43 8.28
CA ALA A 212 -15.92 13.28 8.87
C ALA A 212 -17.19 13.33 8.00
N PHE A 213 -17.03 13.46 6.68
CA PHE A 213 -18.14 13.49 5.74
C PHE A 213 -18.95 12.19 5.68
N ILE A 214 -18.41 11.06 6.17
CA ILE A 214 -19.07 9.75 6.10
C ILE A 214 -19.52 9.20 7.45
N MET A 215 -19.06 9.75 8.58
CA MET A 215 -19.40 9.30 9.94
C MET A 215 -20.85 9.58 10.36
N GLY A 216 -21.58 10.43 9.64
CA GLY A 216 -22.98 10.75 9.92
C GLY A 216 -23.95 10.21 8.87
N THR A 217 -25.25 10.21 9.20
CA THR A 217 -26.31 10.04 8.21
C THR A 217 -26.55 11.37 7.48
N PRO A 218 -26.31 11.46 6.16
CA PRO A 218 -26.57 12.67 5.38
C PRO A 218 -28.07 12.96 5.31
N THR A 219 -28.45 14.21 5.59
CA THR A 219 -29.85 14.66 5.60
C THR A 219 -30.21 15.52 4.39
N THR A 220 -29.23 16.10 3.72
CA THR A 220 -29.41 16.94 2.51
C THR A 220 -28.74 16.31 1.29
N GLU A 221 -29.15 16.70 0.08
CA GLU A 221 -28.50 16.24 -1.15
C GLU A 221 -27.03 16.64 -1.24
N ASP A 222 -26.66 17.81 -0.70
CA ASP A 222 -25.26 18.22 -0.62
C ASP A 222 -24.45 17.37 0.34
N GLU A 223 -24.98 17.04 1.52
CA GLU A 223 -24.31 16.12 2.44
C GLU A 223 -24.16 14.72 1.80
N LYS A 224 -25.18 14.21 1.10
CA LYS A 224 -25.10 12.91 0.39
C LYS A 224 -24.01 12.95 -0.69
N ARG A 225 -23.95 14.04 -1.45
CA ARG A 225 -22.98 14.26 -2.52
C ARG A 225 -21.55 14.32 -1.97
N ARG A 226 -21.31 15.08 -0.90
CA ARG A 226 -20.00 15.16 -0.23
C ARG A 226 -19.58 13.82 0.37
N ALA A 227 -20.49 13.15 1.09
CA ALA A 227 -20.24 11.82 1.64
C ALA A 227 -19.85 10.81 0.54
N LYS A 228 -20.55 10.83 -0.60
CA LYS A 228 -20.24 9.97 -1.75
C LYS A 228 -18.88 10.29 -2.37
N LYS A 229 -18.53 11.57 -2.54
CA LYS A 229 -17.21 12.00 -3.04
C LYS A 229 -16.09 11.56 -2.09
N ALA A 230 -16.22 11.90 -0.80
CA ALA A 230 -15.25 11.54 0.24
C ALA A 230 -15.03 10.03 0.30
N LEU A 231 -16.11 9.25 0.32
CA LEU A 231 -16.04 7.79 0.36
C LEU A 231 -15.31 7.21 -0.86
N LYS A 232 -15.61 7.70 -2.07
CA LYS A 232 -14.89 7.27 -3.28
C LYS A 232 -13.40 7.59 -3.23
N ARG A 233 -13.04 8.76 -2.69
CA ARG A 233 -11.63 9.17 -2.54
C ARG A 233 -10.91 8.30 -1.53
N LEU A 234 -11.51 8.04 -0.37
CA LEU A 234 -10.94 7.15 0.64
C LEU A 234 -10.69 5.76 0.04
N VAL A 235 -11.65 5.18 -0.68
CA VAL A 235 -11.45 3.89 -1.37
C VAL A 235 -10.29 3.98 -2.36
N PHE A 236 -10.26 4.99 -3.23
CA PHE A 236 -9.19 5.14 -4.20
C PHE A 236 -7.82 5.29 -3.54
N TRP A 237 -7.71 6.15 -2.52
CA TRP A 237 -6.46 6.43 -1.81
C TRP A 237 -5.93 5.25 -1.00
N SER A 238 -6.83 4.44 -0.43
CA SER A 238 -6.46 3.33 0.45
C SER A 238 -6.35 1.98 -0.27
N CYS A 239 -7.02 1.79 -1.41
CA CYS A 239 -7.03 0.52 -2.14
C CYS A 239 -6.13 0.51 -3.38
N ASN A 240 -5.74 1.68 -3.89
CA ASN A 240 -4.76 1.75 -4.97
C ASN A 240 -3.35 1.60 -4.38
N LYS A 241 -2.60 0.57 -4.80
CA LYS A 241 -1.25 0.25 -4.30
C LYS A 241 -0.32 1.48 -4.31
N LYS A 242 -0.28 2.24 -5.41
CA LYS A 242 0.58 3.42 -5.54
C LYS A 242 0.17 4.54 -4.57
N MET A 243 -1.11 4.84 -4.48
CA MET A 243 -1.60 5.84 -3.51
C MET A 243 -1.39 5.40 -2.06
N ARG A 244 -1.54 4.11 -1.76
CA ARG A 244 -1.32 3.54 -0.43
C ARG A 244 0.15 3.69 -0.01
N LEU A 245 1.10 3.47 -0.91
CA LEU A 245 2.53 3.70 -0.68
C LEU A 245 2.81 5.18 -0.37
N ILE A 246 2.17 6.11 -1.09
CA ILE A 246 2.35 7.54 -0.88
C ILE A 246 1.77 8.01 0.47
N PHE A 247 0.60 7.52 0.86
CA PHE A 247 -0.08 8.02 2.06
C PHE A 247 0.26 7.25 3.34
N GLY A 248 0.67 5.99 3.21
CA GLY A 248 1.11 5.15 4.32
C GLY A 248 0.19 5.22 5.54
N ASP A 249 0.78 5.03 6.71
CA ASP A 249 0.03 4.89 7.96
C ASP A 249 -0.79 6.13 8.34
N CYS A 250 -0.46 7.31 7.80
CA CYS A 250 -1.20 8.53 8.08
C CYS A 250 -2.66 8.45 7.62
N LEU A 251 -2.90 7.88 6.43
CA LEU A 251 -4.25 7.67 5.94
C LEU A 251 -5.01 6.66 6.80
N THR A 252 -4.35 5.56 7.18
CA THR A 252 -4.95 4.53 8.03
C THR A 252 -5.32 5.05 9.41
N ASP A 253 -4.46 5.87 10.03
CA ASP A 253 -4.76 6.50 11.32
C ASP A 253 -5.99 7.42 11.24
N SER A 254 -6.12 8.17 10.14
CA SER A 254 -7.32 8.99 9.85
C SER A 254 -8.57 8.10 9.75
N MET A 255 -8.44 6.94 9.08
CA MET A 255 -9.51 5.99 8.79
C MET A 255 -9.97 5.12 9.98
N ARG A 256 -9.33 5.18 11.15
CA ARG A 256 -9.67 4.35 12.33
C ARG A 256 -11.16 4.33 12.69
N SER A 257 -11.89 5.44 12.48
CA SER A 257 -13.33 5.50 12.75
C SER A 257 -14.15 4.60 11.82
N ILE A 258 -13.67 4.35 10.59
CA ILE A 258 -14.26 3.40 9.65
C ILE A 258 -14.12 1.99 10.21
N TYR A 259 -12.92 1.59 10.60
CA TYR A 259 -12.65 0.24 11.10
C TYR A 259 -13.30 -0.03 12.46
N GLY A 260 -13.43 0.99 13.30
CA GLY A 260 -14.06 0.88 14.62
C GLY A 260 -15.59 0.94 14.62
N THR A 261 -16.25 1.25 13.50
CA THR A 261 -17.72 1.41 13.43
C THR A 261 -18.32 0.41 12.44
N PRO A 262 -19.03 -0.65 12.89
CA PRO A 262 -19.51 -1.73 12.01
C PRO A 262 -20.32 -1.27 10.80
N GLU A 263 -21.24 -0.32 10.98
CA GLU A 263 -22.09 0.19 9.89
C GLU A 263 -21.26 0.97 8.85
N LEU A 264 -20.28 1.74 9.31
CA LEU A 264 -19.39 2.50 8.44
C LEU A 264 -18.42 1.58 7.71
N LEU A 265 -17.90 0.56 8.39
CA LEU A 265 -17.05 -0.48 7.82
C LEU A 265 -17.77 -1.23 6.70
N VAL A 266 -18.99 -1.71 6.94
CA VAL A 266 -19.80 -2.39 5.91
C VAL A 266 -20.02 -1.48 4.70
N LYS A 267 -20.39 -0.22 4.92
CA LYS A 267 -20.57 0.77 3.85
C LYS A 267 -19.29 1.00 3.06
N PHE A 268 -18.15 1.09 3.74
CA PHE A 268 -16.83 1.27 3.12
C PHE A 268 -16.42 0.05 2.30
N CYS A 269 -16.57 -1.16 2.83
CA CYS A 269 -16.30 -2.40 2.10
C CYS A 269 -17.21 -2.54 0.86
N GLN A 270 -18.52 -2.26 0.98
CA GLN A 270 -19.47 -2.38 -0.14
C GLN A 270 -19.22 -1.44 -1.32
N VAL A 271 -18.49 -0.34 -1.11
CA VAL A 271 -18.08 0.55 -2.21
C VAL A 271 -16.67 0.24 -2.73
N GLY A 272 -16.03 -0.79 -2.20
CA GLY A 272 -14.78 -1.35 -2.68
C GLY A 272 -13.60 -1.25 -1.71
N GLY A 273 -13.82 -0.86 -0.46
CA GLY A 273 -12.79 -0.67 0.57
C GLY A 273 -12.20 -1.94 1.19
N LEU A 274 -12.51 -3.14 0.66
CA LEU A 274 -12.01 -4.40 1.24
C LEU A 274 -10.48 -4.50 1.20
N ALA A 275 -9.85 -4.07 0.10
CA ALA A 275 -8.40 -4.14 -0.06
C ALA A 275 -7.66 -3.35 1.04
N ALA A 276 -8.13 -2.13 1.32
CA ALA A 276 -7.58 -1.30 2.39
C ALA A 276 -7.65 -1.98 3.77
N LEU A 277 -8.80 -2.58 4.12
CA LEU A 277 -8.94 -3.29 5.40
C LEU A 277 -7.95 -4.45 5.49
N ILE A 278 -7.77 -5.22 4.41
CA ILE A 278 -6.87 -6.38 4.36
C ILE A 278 -5.41 -5.92 4.46
N GLY A 279 -4.98 -4.96 3.65
CA GLY A 279 -3.61 -4.45 3.67
C GLY A 279 -3.23 -3.81 5.01
N ASP A 280 -4.17 -3.10 5.64
CA ASP A 280 -3.98 -2.48 6.96
C ASP A 280 -3.91 -3.49 8.12
N CYS A 281 -4.21 -4.77 7.88
CA CYS A 281 -3.93 -5.83 8.86
C CYS A 281 -2.43 -6.17 8.92
N ASN A 282 -1.63 -5.85 7.90
CA ASN A 282 -0.20 -6.10 7.92
C ASN A 282 0.61 -4.83 8.17
N ASN A 283 0.36 -3.79 7.37
CA ASN A 283 1.22 -2.62 7.25
C ASN A 283 0.52 -1.38 7.82
N SER A 284 0.29 -1.38 9.14
CA SER A 284 -0.36 -0.25 9.81
C SER A 284 -0.02 -0.12 11.28
N ALA A 285 0.19 1.12 11.74
CA ALA A 285 0.14 1.50 13.16
C ALA A 285 -1.17 1.09 13.89
N CYS A 286 -2.24 0.80 13.14
CA CYS A 286 -3.55 0.36 13.64
C CYS A 286 -3.82 -1.13 13.39
N LYS A 287 -2.81 -1.94 13.05
CA LYS A 287 -2.90 -3.38 12.75
C LYS A 287 -3.90 -4.14 13.62
N GLY A 288 -3.80 -4.03 14.95
CA GLY A 288 -4.71 -4.74 15.86
C GLY A 288 -6.19 -4.35 15.75
N LEU A 289 -6.49 -3.08 15.44
CA LEU A 289 -7.86 -2.64 15.16
C LEU A 289 -8.36 -3.23 13.84
N CYS A 290 -7.53 -3.18 12.81
CA CYS A 290 -7.84 -3.70 11.47
C CYS A 290 -8.04 -5.21 11.48
N GLU A 291 -7.17 -5.97 12.17
CA GLU A 291 -7.31 -7.43 12.38
C GLU A 291 -8.67 -7.76 13.02
N ASN A 292 -9.02 -7.07 14.11
CA ASN A 292 -10.29 -7.28 14.80
C ASN A 292 -11.48 -6.94 13.89
N ALA A 293 -11.38 -5.85 13.13
CA ALA A 293 -12.40 -5.44 12.16
C ALA A 293 -12.57 -6.46 11.02
N ALA A 294 -11.47 -7.01 10.50
CA ALA A 294 -11.49 -8.04 9.46
C ALA A 294 -12.09 -9.37 9.96
N LEU A 295 -11.72 -9.80 11.17
CA LEU A 295 -12.24 -11.03 11.78
C LEU A 295 -13.73 -10.94 12.16
N SER A 296 -14.18 -9.75 12.55
CA SER A 296 -15.59 -9.49 12.90
C SER A 296 -16.42 -8.96 11.72
N LEU A 297 -15.85 -8.91 10.51
CA LEU A 297 -16.48 -8.31 9.35
C LEU A 297 -17.80 -9.02 8.99
N PRO A 298 -18.95 -8.33 8.98
CA PRO A 298 -20.24 -8.95 8.68
C PRO A 298 -20.31 -9.48 7.24
N ASP A 299 -21.10 -10.55 7.03
CA ASP A 299 -21.31 -11.15 5.70
C ASP A 299 -21.76 -10.14 4.63
N ALA A 300 -22.53 -9.12 5.01
CA ALA A 300 -23.02 -8.07 4.12
C ALA A 300 -21.91 -7.16 3.55
N ALA A 301 -20.75 -7.08 4.21
CA ALA A 301 -19.61 -6.28 3.72
C ALA A 301 -19.01 -6.84 2.43
N TRP A 302 -19.17 -8.15 2.20
CA TRP A 302 -18.65 -8.86 1.02
C TRP A 302 -19.56 -8.75 -0.20
N ASP A 303 -20.71 -8.11 -0.08
CA ASP A 303 -21.65 -7.92 -1.18
C ASP A 303 -21.26 -6.70 -2.03
N ARG A 304 -21.83 -6.61 -3.24
CA ARG A 304 -21.70 -5.45 -4.17
C ARG A 304 -20.27 -5.13 -4.62
N GLN A 305 -19.38 -6.11 -4.57
CA GLN A 305 -18.01 -5.89 -5.00
C GLN A 305 -17.91 -5.79 -6.53
N THR A 306 -17.14 -4.80 -6.99
CA THR A 306 -16.84 -4.66 -8.43
C THR A 306 -15.69 -5.58 -8.82
N LYS A 307 -15.55 -5.84 -10.12
CA LYS A 307 -14.41 -6.60 -10.66
C LYS A 307 -13.05 -6.01 -10.23
N ARG A 308 -12.94 -4.68 -10.18
CA ARG A 308 -11.71 -4.00 -9.76
C ARG A 308 -11.48 -4.16 -8.26
N SER A 309 -12.49 -3.93 -7.44
CA SER A 309 -12.35 -4.05 -5.98
C SER A 309 -12.02 -5.48 -5.55
N LEU A 310 -12.63 -6.50 -6.16
CA LEU A 310 -12.27 -7.90 -5.87
C LEU A 310 -10.83 -8.22 -6.26
N PHE A 311 -10.35 -7.65 -7.36
CA PHE A 311 -8.96 -7.80 -7.78
C PHE A 311 -8.02 -7.17 -6.76
N ASP A 312 -8.25 -5.91 -6.38
CA ASP A 312 -7.44 -5.21 -5.38
C ASP A 312 -7.48 -5.95 -4.03
N ALA A 313 -8.65 -6.39 -3.58
CA ALA A 313 -8.80 -7.12 -2.31
C ALA A 313 -8.14 -8.50 -2.33
N THR A 314 -8.16 -9.19 -3.47
CA THR A 314 -7.47 -10.48 -3.61
C THR A 314 -5.97 -10.25 -3.58
N GLN A 315 -5.44 -9.27 -4.32
CA GLN A 315 -4.01 -8.96 -4.30
C GLN A 315 -3.52 -8.56 -2.91
N SER A 316 -4.27 -7.73 -2.16
CA SER A 316 -3.88 -7.35 -0.80
C SER A 316 -3.77 -8.54 0.17
N LEU A 317 -4.32 -9.72 -0.13
CA LEU A 317 -4.09 -10.90 0.70
C LEU A 317 -2.63 -11.38 0.64
N GLN A 318 -1.90 -11.13 -0.44
CA GLN A 318 -0.45 -11.42 -0.51
C GLN A 318 0.35 -10.58 0.48
N GLU A 319 -0.16 -9.42 0.88
CA GLU A 319 0.48 -8.56 1.86
C GLU A 319 0.40 -9.13 3.28
N LEU A 320 -0.43 -10.15 3.54
CA LEU A 320 -0.48 -10.87 4.81
C LEU A 320 0.70 -11.87 4.94
N THR A 321 1.92 -11.39 4.71
CA THR A 321 3.15 -12.19 4.59
C THR A 321 3.47 -13.04 5.82
N GLU A 322 3.04 -12.60 7.01
CA GLU A 322 3.29 -13.29 8.29
C GLU A 322 2.28 -14.39 8.64
N TRP A 323 1.31 -14.69 7.76
CA TRP A 323 0.25 -15.67 8.06
C TRP A 323 0.74 -17.08 8.45
N HIS A 324 1.97 -17.46 8.10
CA HIS A 324 2.62 -18.70 8.52
C HIS A 324 2.89 -18.75 10.03
N ASP A 325 3.25 -17.60 10.62
CA ASP A 325 3.62 -17.46 12.03
C ASP A 325 2.52 -16.73 12.84
N ASN A 326 1.48 -16.23 12.18
CA ASN A 326 0.40 -15.46 12.78
C ASN A 326 -0.97 -16.07 12.45
N GLU A 327 -1.53 -16.78 13.44
CA GLU A 327 -2.83 -17.44 13.29
C GLU A 327 -3.97 -16.49 12.92
N LYS A 328 -3.95 -15.23 13.38
CA LYS A 328 -4.97 -14.25 12.99
C LYS A 328 -4.90 -13.91 11.51
N HIS A 329 -3.69 -13.70 10.98
CA HIS A 329 -3.51 -13.44 9.56
C HIS A 329 -3.99 -14.63 8.73
N LEU A 330 -3.68 -15.86 9.15
CA LEU A 330 -4.19 -17.06 8.49
C LEU A 330 -5.72 -17.13 8.52
N ASP A 331 -6.36 -16.79 9.64
CA ASP A 331 -7.82 -16.76 9.77
C ASP A 331 -8.47 -15.68 8.91
N ILE A 332 -7.85 -14.51 8.81
CA ILE A 332 -8.28 -13.42 7.92
C ILE A 332 -8.15 -13.88 6.47
N PHE A 333 -7.00 -14.42 6.07
CA PHE A 333 -6.76 -14.90 4.71
C PHE A 333 -7.76 -15.99 4.33
N THR A 334 -7.92 -17.00 5.19
CA THR A 334 -8.88 -18.10 5.01
C THR A 334 -10.30 -17.58 4.87
N SER A 335 -10.72 -16.65 5.75
CA SER A 335 -12.07 -16.08 5.73
C SER A 335 -12.32 -15.24 4.49
N ALA A 336 -11.33 -14.48 4.03
CA ALA A 336 -11.42 -13.68 2.81
C ALA A 336 -11.54 -14.57 1.58
N CYS A 337 -10.65 -15.56 1.42
CA CYS A 337 -10.72 -16.53 0.32
C CYS A 337 -12.07 -17.24 0.26
N TYR A 338 -12.55 -17.74 1.41
CA TYR A 338 -13.86 -18.37 1.51
C TYR A 338 -14.99 -17.43 1.07
N ASN A 339 -15.02 -16.19 1.56
CA ASN A 339 -16.09 -15.25 1.25
C ASN A 339 -16.07 -14.78 -0.20
N ILE A 340 -14.87 -14.57 -0.78
CA ILE A 340 -14.69 -14.24 -2.20
C ILE A 340 -15.20 -15.40 -3.05
N TYR A 341 -14.73 -16.63 -2.80
CA TYR A 341 -15.11 -17.78 -3.61
C TYR A 341 -16.60 -18.11 -3.54
N LYS A 342 -17.17 -18.14 -2.32
CA LYS A 342 -18.60 -18.43 -2.09
C LYS A 342 -19.51 -17.52 -2.92
N ARG A 343 -19.12 -16.26 -3.15
CA ARG A 343 -19.94 -15.24 -3.82
C ARG A 343 -19.60 -15.06 -5.30
N TYR A 344 -18.32 -15.15 -5.64
CA TYR A 344 -17.79 -14.72 -6.94
C TYR A 344 -17.05 -15.84 -7.71
N GLY A 345 -16.96 -17.04 -7.14
CA GLY A 345 -16.30 -18.19 -7.75
C GLY A 345 -14.78 -18.03 -7.85
N ALA A 346 -14.18 -18.74 -8.81
CA ALA A 346 -12.72 -18.79 -8.99
C ALA A 346 -12.14 -17.59 -9.75
N GLU A 347 -12.97 -16.83 -10.49
CA GLU A 347 -12.52 -15.74 -11.38
C GLU A 347 -11.62 -14.70 -10.67
N PRO A 348 -11.88 -14.26 -9.42
CA PRO A 348 -11.00 -13.31 -8.73
C PRO A 348 -9.58 -13.82 -8.53
N PHE A 349 -9.41 -15.09 -8.15
CA PHE A 349 -8.09 -15.71 -7.95
C PHE A 349 -7.37 -15.90 -9.28
N GLU A 350 -8.08 -16.30 -10.33
CA GLU A 350 -7.49 -16.41 -11.67
C GLU A 350 -7.00 -15.05 -12.20
N ARG A 351 -7.72 -13.97 -11.88
CA ARG A 351 -7.29 -12.63 -12.28
C ARG A 351 -6.11 -12.15 -11.46
N ALA A 352 -6.12 -12.37 -10.14
CA ALA A 352 -5.00 -12.02 -9.27
C ALA A 352 -3.72 -12.72 -9.75
N TYR A 353 -3.81 -14.04 -9.97
CA TYR A 353 -2.76 -14.87 -10.57
C TYR A 353 -2.15 -14.23 -11.84
N ARG A 354 -2.97 -13.85 -12.83
CA ARG A 354 -2.46 -13.29 -14.11
C ARG A 354 -1.75 -11.94 -13.98
N ASN A 355 -1.78 -11.32 -12.80
CA ASN A 355 -1.16 -10.03 -12.53
C ASN A 355 -0.16 -10.10 -11.36
N GLU A 356 0.18 -11.30 -10.88
CA GLU A 356 1.28 -11.53 -9.95
C GLU A 356 2.59 -11.09 -10.61
N ASP A 357 3.40 -10.34 -9.86
CA ASP A 357 4.77 -10.04 -10.23
C ASP A 357 5.68 -11.27 -10.03
N TRP A 358 6.87 -11.26 -10.61
CA TRP A 358 7.84 -12.36 -10.48
C TRP A 358 8.27 -12.59 -9.02
N SER A 359 8.31 -11.51 -8.24
CA SER A 359 8.67 -11.50 -6.82
C SER A 359 7.50 -11.87 -5.90
N ASP A 360 6.26 -11.83 -6.39
CA ASP A 360 5.08 -12.15 -5.58
C ASP A 360 5.03 -13.66 -5.26
N PRO A 361 4.42 -14.06 -4.12
CA PRO A 361 4.13 -15.47 -3.85
C PRO A 361 3.16 -16.04 -4.89
N VAL A 362 3.42 -17.25 -5.40
CA VAL A 362 2.58 -17.94 -6.41
C VAL A 362 1.29 -18.54 -5.85
N ILE A 363 0.80 -17.97 -4.76
CA ILE A 363 -0.34 -18.49 -4.00
C ILE A 363 -1.62 -18.46 -4.82
N PHE A 364 -1.90 -17.41 -5.61
CA PHE A 364 -3.13 -17.39 -6.40
C PHE A 364 -3.02 -18.27 -7.62
N HIS A 365 -1.83 -18.44 -8.19
CA HIS A 365 -1.59 -19.50 -9.18
C HIS A 365 -1.96 -20.87 -8.60
N TYR A 366 -1.45 -21.19 -7.42
CA TYR A 366 -1.73 -22.44 -6.72
C TYR A 366 -3.23 -22.61 -6.45
N ILE A 367 -3.87 -21.62 -5.83
CA ILE A 367 -5.31 -21.64 -5.51
C ILE A 367 -6.13 -21.82 -6.79
N ALA A 368 -5.88 -21.03 -7.83
CA ALA A 368 -6.61 -21.12 -9.10
C ALA A 368 -6.48 -22.51 -9.73
N ARG A 369 -5.30 -23.15 -9.64
CA ARG A 369 -5.08 -24.50 -10.13
C ARG A 369 -5.83 -25.55 -9.29
N GLN A 370 -5.85 -25.42 -7.97
CA GLN A 370 -6.60 -26.33 -7.10
C GLN A 370 -8.10 -26.23 -7.36
N LEU A 371 -8.64 -25.02 -7.52
CA LEU A 371 -10.06 -24.80 -7.81
C LEU A 371 -10.49 -25.35 -9.19
N LYS A 372 -9.56 -25.43 -10.15
CA LYS A 372 -9.79 -26.03 -11.48
C LYS A 372 -9.73 -27.56 -11.48
N LYS A 373 -9.11 -28.18 -10.47
CA LYS A 373 -9.04 -29.63 -10.36
C LYS A 373 -10.44 -30.16 -10.03
N GLU A 374 -11.03 -30.91 -10.96
CA GLU A 374 -12.38 -31.45 -10.82
C GLU A 374 -12.57 -32.14 -9.45
N GLY A 375 -13.54 -31.66 -8.66
CA GLY A 375 -13.89 -32.22 -7.35
C GLY A 375 -13.38 -31.45 -6.11
N VAL A 376 -12.50 -30.45 -6.25
CA VAL A 376 -11.99 -29.65 -5.11
C VAL A 376 -12.66 -28.27 -5.09
N SER A 377 -13.96 -28.23 -4.79
CA SER A 377 -14.68 -26.98 -4.53
C SER A 377 -14.83 -26.79 -3.03
N PRO A 378 -13.96 -26.02 -2.36
CA PRO A 378 -14.01 -25.84 -0.91
C PRO A 378 -15.32 -25.14 -0.51
N LYS A 379 -16.12 -25.80 0.32
CA LYS A 379 -17.44 -25.33 0.79
C LYS A 379 -17.38 -24.72 2.19
N THR A 380 -16.30 -24.94 2.92
CA THR A 380 -16.11 -24.53 4.31
C THR A 380 -14.78 -23.80 4.50
N LYS A 381 -14.68 -22.99 5.56
CA LYS A 381 -13.41 -22.36 5.94
C LYS A 381 -12.31 -23.37 6.27
N ALA A 382 -12.68 -24.53 6.81
CA ALA A 382 -11.72 -25.60 7.15
C ALA A 382 -11.07 -26.19 5.89
N GLU A 383 -11.84 -26.42 4.82
CA GLU A 383 -11.29 -26.88 3.53
C GLU A 383 -10.38 -25.82 2.90
N TRP A 384 -10.73 -24.53 3.01
CA TRP A 384 -9.83 -23.44 2.61
C TRP A 384 -8.52 -23.45 3.39
N ARG A 385 -8.58 -23.63 4.72
CA ARG A 385 -7.37 -23.75 5.55
C ARG A 385 -6.52 -24.95 5.14
N GLY A 386 -7.13 -26.05 4.70
CA GLY A 386 -6.43 -27.19 4.10
C GLY A 386 -5.65 -26.81 2.84
N ILE A 387 -6.28 -26.12 1.88
CA ILE A 387 -5.62 -25.64 0.66
C ILE A 387 -4.41 -24.75 0.98
N LEU A 388 -4.55 -23.86 1.97
CA LEU A 388 -3.48 -22.93 2.34
C LEU A 388 -2.32 -23.67 3.04
N ARG A 389 -2.60 -24.67 3.89
CA ARG A 389 -1.57 -25.56 4.47
C ARG A 389 -0.88 -26.43 3.41
N ASP A 390 -1.60 -26.90 2.41
CA ASP A 390 -1.00 -27.65 1.31
C ASP A 390 -0.06 -26.76 0.48
N TYR A 391 -0.36 -25.46 0.37
CA TYR A 391 0.54 -24.47 -0.23
C TYR A 391 1.79 -24.22 0.62
N GLU A 392 1.67 -24.13 1.94
CA GLU A 392 2.84 -23.99 2.84
C GLU A 392 3.84 -25.14 2.68
N ASN A 393 3.33 -26.33 2.36
CA ASN A 393 4.13 -27.52 2.11
C ASN A 393 4.43 -27.73 0.63
N LEU A 394 4.21 -26.72 -0.22
CA LEU A 394 4.48 -26.80 -1.65
C LEU A 394 5.99 -27.02 -1.86
N PRO A 395 6.39 -28.10 -2.54
CA PRO A 395 7.81 -28.34 -2.75
C PRO A 395 8.44 -27.27 -3.64
N ARG A 396 9.63 -26.79 -3.27
CA ARG A 396 10.35 -25.70 -3.96
C ARG A 396 10.42 -25.87 -5.48
N ALA A 397 10.79 -27.05 -5.97
CA ALA A 397 10.88 -27.29 -7.41
C ALA A 397 9.52 -27.21 -8.15
N VAL A 398 8.40 -27.34 -7.44
CA VAL A 398 7.05 -27.11 -7.99
C VAL A 398 6.73 -25.61 -7.97
N GLU A 399 7.09 -24.92 -6.89
CA GLU A 399 6.97 -23.47 -6.78
C GLU A 399 7.77 -22.75 -7.88
N ASP A 400 9.04 -23.09 -8.06
CA ASP A 400 9.93 -22.53 -9.08
C ASP A 400 9.35 -22.71 -10.50
N LYS A 401 8.71 -23.86 -10.74
CA LYS A 401 8.02 -24.13 -12.01
C LYS A 401 6.79 -23.23 -12.22
N TYR A 402 6.05 -22.95 -11.15
CA TYR A 402 4.92 -22.01 -11.21
C TYR A 402 5.42 -20.59 -11.44
N ARG A 403 6.50 -20.18 -10.74
CA ARG A 403 7.16 -18.89 -10.94
C ARG A 403 7.58 -18.72 -12.39
N TRP A 404 8.34 -19.69 -12.94
CA TRP A 404 8.76 -19.67 -14.34
C TRP A 404 7.59 -19.49 -15.31
N SER A 405 6.50 -20.24 -15.09
CA SER A 405 5.32 -20.21 -15.97
C SER A 405 4.54 -18.88 -15.92
N ASN A 406 4.83 -18.03 -14.94
CA ASN A 406 4.18 -16.74 -14.72
C ASN A 406 5.05 -15.56 -15.19
N LEU A 407 6.33 -15.78 -15.49
CA LEU A 407 7.23 -14.73 -15.99
C LEU A 407 6.80 -14.29 -17.39
N ASN A 408 6.92 -12.99 -17.66
CA ASN A 408 6.94 -12.48 -19.03
C ASN A 408 8.29 -12.79 -19.69
N VAL A 409 8.43 -12.49 -20.98
CA VAL A 409 9.66 -12.80 -21.74
C VAL A 409 10.91 -12.18 -21.11
N SER A 410 10.85 -10.91 -20.71
CA SER A 410 11.94 -10.23 -19.99
C SER A 410 12.32 -11.00 -18.71
N GLY A 411 11.36 -11.26 -17.83
CA GLY A 411 11.61 -12.00 -16.59
C GLY A 411 12.16 -13.42 -16.81
N GLN A 412 11.75 -14.11 -17.88
CA GLN A 412 12.32 -15.42 -18.23
C GLN A 412 13.81 -15.34 -18.54
N TRP A 413 14.26 -14.28 -19.22
CA TRP A 413 15.67 -14.05 -19.49
C TRP A 413 16.47 -13.75 -18.22
N ASP A 414 15.90 -12.95 -17.34
CA ASP A 414 16.60 -12.51 -16.12
C ASP A 414 16.66 -13.62 -15.06
N CYS A 415 15.69 -14.53 -15.09
CA CYS A 415 15.58 -15.60 -14.09
C CYS A 415 16.14 -16.95 -14.57
N ILE A 416 16.92 -17.00 -15.66
CA ILE A 416 17.52 -18.26 -16.17
C ILE A 416 18.32 -18.95 -15.06
N GLU A 417 19.17 -18.23 -14.35
CA GLU A 417 20.01 -18.78 -13.30
C GLU A 417 19.25 -19.09 -12.01
N ILE A 418 18.11 -18.44 -11.80
CA ILE A 418 17.32 -18.56 -10.56
C ILE A 418 16.40 -19.79 -10.61
N TYR A 419 15.68 -19.98 -11.71
CA TYR A 419 14.69 -21.04 -11.88
C TYR A 419 15.11 -22.11 -12.89
N GLY A 420 16.35 -22.04 -13.38
CA GLY A 420 16.88 -22.92 -14.41
C GLY A 420 17.26 -24.33 -13.95
N CYS A 421 18.23 -24.90 -14.65
CA CYS A 421 18.75 -26.23 -14.36
C CYS A 421 19.78 -26.16 -13.23
N ASP A 422 19.60 -26.96 -12.17
CA ASP A 422 20.54 -27.08 -11.04
C ASP A 422 21.87 -27.81 -11.40
N ASN A 423 22.15 -28.03 -12.68
CA ASN A 423 23.45 -28.53 -13.12
C ASN A 423 24.31 -27.35 -13.55
N ASP A 424 25.33 -27.01 -12.76
CA ASP A 424 26.26 -25.90 -13.02
C ASP A 424 26.88 -25.97 -14.43
N ASP A 425 27.08 -27.18 -14.96
CA ASP A 425 27.61 -27.44 -16.31
C ASP A 425 26.52 -27.68 -17.36
N CYS A 426 25.32 -27.12 -17.20
CA CYS A 426 24.22 -27.32 -18.14
C CYS A 426 24.52 -26.62 -19.49
N PRO A 427 24.70 -27.36 -20.60
CA PRO A 427 25.06 -26.76 -21.88
C PRO A 427 23.93 -25.89 -22.46
N GLU A 428 22.69 -26.28 -22.22
CA GLU A 428 21.51 -25.54 -22.68
C GLU A 428 21.37 -24.21 -21.93
N GLN A 429 21.56 -24.22 -20.60
CA GLN A 429 21.54 -22.99 -19.81
C GLN A 429 22.67 -22.04 -20.21
N ALA A 430 23.89 -22.56 -20.38
CA ALA A 430 25.03 -21.77 -20.83
C ALA A 430 24.77 -21.12 -22.20
N GLU A 431 24.15 -21.84 -23.14
CA GLU A 431 23.78 -21.28 -24.43
C GLU A 431 22.68 -20.22 -24.33
N LEU A 432 21.66 -20.42 -23.48
CA LEU A 432 20.62 -19.41 -23.24
C LEU A 432 21.20 -18.14 -22.60
N ILE A 433 22.11 -18.26 -21.63
CA ILE A 433 22.83 -17.10 -21.05
C ILE A 433 23.65 -16.37 -22.13
N ARG A 434 24.38 -17.11 -22.98
CA ARG A 434 25.11 -16.51 -24.10
C ARG A 434 24.17 -15.77 -25.07
N LEU A 435 23.00 -16.35 -25.36
CA LEU A 435 21.99 -15.71 -26.21
C LEU A 435 21.44 -14.45 -25.54
N ARG A 436 21.20 -14.47 -24.22
CA ARG A 436 20.81 -13.29 -23.43
C ARG A 436 21.82 -12.16 -23.59
N GLU A 437 23.09 -12.44 -23.40
CA GLU A 437 24.19 -11.45 -23.52
C GLU A 437 24.33 -10.90 -24.94
N ALA A 438 23.92 -11.67 -25.96
CA ALA A 438 23.94 -11.25 -27.36
C ALA A 438 22.65 -10.53 -27.80
N ARG A 439 21.64 -10.41 -26.94
CA ARG A 439 20.39 -9.70 -27.27
C ARG A 439 20.68 -8.23 -27.54
N VAL A 440 19.97 -7.70 -28.54
CA VAL A 440 19.98 -6.26 -28.87
C VAL A 440 18.60 -5.71 -28.58
N LYS A 441 18.51 -4.64 -27.78
CA LYS A 441 17.24 -3.96 -27.48
C LYS A 441 16.52 -3.56 -28.77
N GLY A 442 15.22 -3.82 -28.85
CA GLY A 442 14.40 -3.65 -30.05
C GLY A 442 14.47 -4.76 -31.08
N VAL A 443 15.29 -5.80 -30.88
CA VAL A 443 15.42 -6.95 -31.79
C VAL A 443 15.02 -8.23 -31.08
N ARG A 444 13.91 -8.81 -31.52
CA ARG A 444 13.35 -10.04 -30.93
C ARG A 444 13.52 -11.24 -31.84
N ASP A 445 13.82 -12.38 -31.22
CA ASP A 445 13.90 -13.69 -31.88
C ASP A 445 12.87 -14.62 -31.24
N ALA A 446 11.70 -14.72 -31.88
CA ALA A 446 10.59 -15.51 -31.38
C ALA A 446 10.93 -17.01 -31.25
N GLN A 447 11.85 -17.54 -32.06
CA GLN A 447 12.24 -18.96 -31.96
C GLN A 447 13.09 -19.21 -30.73
N VAL A 448 14.01 -18.29 -30.43
CA VAL A 448 14.84 -18.35 -29.23
C VAL A 448 13.99 -18.14 -27.97
N GLU A 449 13.02 -17.23 -28.00
CA GLU A 449 12.09 -16.99 -26.90
C GLU A 449 11.17 -18.21 -26.65
N GLU A 450 10.66 -18.85 -27.69
CA GLU A 450 9.89 -20.09 -27.56
C GLU A 450 10.76 -21.23 -26.97
N ARG A 451 12.02 -21.34 -27.41
CA ARG A 451 12.99 -22.29 -26.85
C ARG A 451 13.23 -22.04 -25.36
N LEU A 452 13.34 -20.78 -24.95
CA LEU A 452 13.51 -20.40 -23.55
C LEU A 452 12.30 -20.80 -22.69
N ASP A 453 11.10 -20.41 -23.11
CA ASP A 453 9.86 -20.76 -22.40
C ASP A 453 9.71 -22.28 -22.25
N ASP A 454 9.91 -23.01 -23.35
CA ASP A 454 9.81 -24.46 -23.40
C ASP A 454 10.87 -25.16 -22.53
N TRP A 455 12.10 -24.65 -22.53
CA TRP A 455 13.18 -25.17 -21.69
C TRP A 455 12.82 -25.15 -20.20
N GLY A 456 12.36 -24.00 -19.68
CA GLY A 456 11.98 -23.90 -18.27
C GLY A 456 10.72 -24.68 -17.93
N ARG A 457 9.72 -24.75 -18.82
CA ARG A 457 8.51 -25.59 -18.61
C ARG A 457 8.83 -27.08 -18.52
N LYS A 458 9.87 -27.54 -19.23
CA LYS A 458 10.30 -28.94 -19.30
C LYS A 458 11.22 -29.37 -18.17
N LEU A 459 11.63 -28.46 -17.28
CA LEU A 459 12.38 -28.81 -16.08
C LEU A 459 11.66 -29.90 -15.28
N LYS A 460 12.44 -30.91 -14.89
CA LYS A 460 11.98 -32.08 -14.13
C LYS A 460 12.50 -31.98 -12.72
N SER A 461 11.59 -31.89 -11.76
CA SER A 461 11.93 -31.91 -10.33
C SER A 461 12.60 -33.24 -9.97
N CYS A 462 13.66 -33.18 -9.17
CA CYS A 462 14.21 -34.36 -8.53
C CYS A 462 13.20 -34.95 -7.52
N ALA A 463 13.38 -36.21 -7.14
CA ALA A 463 12.53 -36.88 -6.16
C ALA A 463 12.63 -36.31 -4.73
N CYS A 464 13.65 -35.51 -4.41
CA CYS A 464 13.68 -34.73 -3.16
C CYS A 464 12.96 -33.38 -3.30
N HIS A 465 12.47 -33.05 -4.50
CA HIS A 465 11.76 -31.83 -4.85
C HIS A 465 12.47 -30.50 -4.53
N SER A 466 13.77 -30.54 -4.23
CA SER A 466 14.57 -29.37 -3.87
C SER A 466 15.34 -28.75 -5.04
N VAL A 467 15.39 -29.46 -6.18
CA VAL A 467 16.13 -29.08 -7.39
C VAL A 467 15.39 -29.55 -8.63
N ALA A 468 15.65 -28.92 -9.77
CA ALA A 468 15.12 -29.29 -11.07
C ALA A 468 16.22 -29.40 -12.14
N TYR A 469 16.02 -30.29 -13.10
CA TYR A 469 16.96 -30.51 -14.20
C TYR A 469 16.24 -30.50 -15.55
N CYS A 470 16.87 -29.89 -16.56
CA CYS A 470 16.32 -29.85 -17.92
C CYS A 470 16.36 -31.23 -18.61
N SER A 471 17.26 -32.12 -18.18
CA SER A 471 17.38 -33.46 -18.73
C SER A 471 17.85 -34.48 -17.68
N THR A 472 17.62 -35.76 -17.97
CA THR A 472 18.14 -36.87 -17.16
C THR A 472 19.67 -36.90 -17.16
N ASP A 473 20.30 -36.40 -18.23
CA ASP A 473 21.76 -36.36 -18.31
C ASP A 473 22.35 -35.24 -17.44
N CYS A 474 21.71 -34.07 -17.39
CA CYS A 474 22.07 -33.03 -16.41
C CYS A 474 21.89 -33.53 -14.97
N GLN A 475 20.81 -34.27 -14.69
CA GLN A 475 20.62 -34.88 -13.37
C GLN A 475 21.74 -35.88 -13.03
N LYS A 476 22.14 -36.74 -13.98
CA LYS A 476 23.24 -37.70 -13.77
C LYS A 476 24.58 -37.01 -13.57
N ALA A 477 24.87 -35.95 -14.33
CA ALA A 477 26.08 -35.16 -14.21
C ALA A 477 26.18 -34.51 -12.82
N ALA A 478 25.10 -33.85 -12.38
CA ALA A 478 25.01 -33.23 -11.06
C ALA A 478 24.85 -34.25 -9.90
N TRP A 479 24.64 -35.54 -10.18
CA TRP A 479 24.28 -36.51 -9.15
C TRP A 479 25.34 -36.67 -8.06
N ARG A 480 26.64 -36.56 -8.40
CA ARG A 480 27.73 -36.70 -7.42
C ARG A 480 27.65 -35.64 -6.32
N SER A 481 27.39 -34.38 -6.68
CA SER A 481 27.25 -33.27 -5.74
C SER A 481 25.85 -33.23 -5.09
N HIS A 482 24.81 -33.64 -5.81
CA HIS A 482 23.43 -33.60 -5.32
C HIS A 482 23.04 -34.76 -4.40
N LYS A 483 23.54 -35.98 -4.61
CA LYS A 483 23.13 -37.19 -3.87
C LYS A 483 23.14 -37.04 -2.33
N PRO A 484 24.18 -36.43 -1.69
CA PRO A 484 24.17 -36.21 -0.25
C PRO A 484 23.08 -35.24 0.23
N LYS A 485 22.65 -34.28 -0.61
CA LYS A 485 21.54 -33.36 -0.32
C LYS A 485 20.20 -34.05 -0.57
N CYS A 486 20.07 -34.81 -1.66
CA CYS A 486 18.88 -35.57 -2.03
C CYS A 486 18.43 -36.53 -0.92
N ASN A 487 19.37 -37.29 -0.34
CA ASN A 487 19.06 -38.24 0.71
C ASN A 487 18.56 -37.58 2.00
N ARG A 488 19.02 -36.35 2.29
CA ARG A 488 18.53 -35.56 3.43
C ARG A 488 17.14 -35.01 3.14
N GLY A 489 16.95 -34.35 2.00
CA GLY A 489 15.65 -33.80 1.61
C GLY A 489 14.53 -34.85 1.50
N ARG A 490 14.85 -36.08 1.09
CA ARG A 490 13.87 -37.19 1.10
C ARG A 490 13.40 -37.58 2.50
N GLN A 491 14.22 -37.42 3.54
CA GLN A 491 13.82 -37.73 4.92
C GLN A 491 12.89 -36.66 5.51
N ASP A 492 13.02 -35.41 5.06
CA ASP A 492 12.18 -34.30 5.50
C ASP A 492 10.81 -34.33 4.80
N VAL A 493 10.75 -34.71 3.51
CA VAL A 493 9.49 -34.89 2.76
C VAL A 493 8.63 -36.06 3.29
N ILE A 494 9.24 -37.05 3.95
CA ILE A 494 8.51 -38.21 4.54
C ILE A 494 7.96 -37.90 5.94
N LYS A 495 8.38 -36.79 6.57
CA LYS A 495 8.02 -36.43 7.95
C LYS A 495 6.90 -35.39 8.07
N VAL A 496 6.36 -34.91 6.94
CA VAL A 496 5.24 -33.95 6.88
C VAL A 496 3.91 -34.68 6.70
#